data_AF-A0A924NV60-F1
#
_entry.id   AF-A0A924NV60-F1
#
_cell.length_a   1.000
_cell.length_b   1.000
_cell.length_c   1.000
_cell.angle_alpha   90.00
_cell.angle_beta   90.00
_cell.angle_gamma   90.00
#
_symmetry.space_group_name_H-M   'P 1'
#
loop_
_entity.id
_entity.type
_entity.pdbx_description
1 polymer ?
#
loop_
_entity_poly.entity_id
_entity_poly.type
_entity_poly.pdbx_seq_one_letter_code
_entity_poly.pdbx_strand_id
1 'polypeptide(L)'
;MRWGKVAGGAALCLAYSLLAHLASIHPAPGVWEVVVALFLVLVLAVSLAWRSAHRPLMLALCLAGVVSLVSMGGWLQLHYQWIFFLEHAGMQSLLCIAFGRTLAAGQTPLVSRFAATVHGPLSPQLQRYTRGVTWAWTLYFGLMASLSVLLFSFAPMAWWSGFANLLGLPLVALMFVGDYVVRRCVLPPQDVTGLWQAVRAYRQVGMPPLH
;
A
#
# COMPACT_ATOMS: atom_id res chain seq x y z
N MET A 1 -7.08 -20.54 -14.78
CA MET A 1 -5.99 -19.55 -14.97
C MET A 1 -6.01 -18.33 -14.03
N ARG A 2 -7.17 -17.78 -13.61
CA ARG A 2 -7.20 -16.55 -12.76
C ARG A 2 -6.78 -16.74 -11.30
N TRP A 3 -7.16 -17.85 -10.67
CA TRP A 3 -6.83 -18.14 -9.26
C TRP A 3 -5.33 -18.38 -9.03
N GLY A 4 -4.65 -19.03 -9.98
CA GLY A 4 -3.19 -19.24 -9.91
C GLY A 4 -2.39 -17.92 -9.94
N LYS A 5 -2.87 -16.91 -10.66
CA LYS A 5 -2.22 -15.57 -10.69
C LYS A 5 -2.41 -14.82 -9.37
N VAL A 6 -3.59 -14.93 -8.76
CA VAL A 6 -3.88 -14.31 -7.45
C VAL A 6 -3.09 -15.00 -6.34
N ALA A 7 -3.07 -16.33 -6.32
CA ALA A 7 -2.28 -17.10 -5.37
C ALA A 7 -0.76 -16.85 -5.53
N GLY A 8 -0.27 -16.79 -6.77
CA GLY A 8 1.13 -16.44 -7.06
C GLY A 8 1.50 -15.03 -6.60
N GLY A 9 0.63 -14.04 -6.82
CA GLY A 9 0.83 -12.68 -6.32
C GLY A 9 0.88 -12.60 -4.79
N ALA A 10 -0.04 -13.28 -4.11
CA ALA A 10 -0.06 -13.33 -2.64
C ALA A 10 1.20 -14.03 -2.09
N ALA A 11 1.64 -15.13 -2.71
CA ALA A 11 2.86 -15.83 -2.33
C ALA A 11 4.11 -14.95 -2.50
N LEU A 12 4.20 -14.16 -3.58
CA LEU A 12 5.28 -13.19 -3.79
C LEU A 12 5.31 -12.11 -2.72
N CYS A 13 4.15 -11.55 -2.34
CA CYS A 13 4.07 -10.56 -1.26
C CYS A 13 4.51 -11.16 0.08
N LEU A 14 4.07 -12.37 0.41
CA LEU A 14 4.47 -13.07 1.63
C LEU A 14 5.97 -13.38 1.64
N ALA A 15 6.52 -13.85 0.51
CA ALA A 15 7.94 -14.11 0.36
C ALA A 15 8.77 -12.83 0.54
N TYR A 16 8.34 -11.72 -0.07
CA TYR A 16 9.00 -10.43 0.12
C TYR A 16 8.93 -9.95 1.58
N SER A 17 7.76 -10.01 2.22
CA SER A 17 7.58 -9.68 3.64
C SER A 17 8.52 -10.48 4.55
N LEU A 18 8.68 -11.77 4.28
CA LEU A 18 9.59 -12.62 5.03
C LEU A 18 11.06 -12.23 4.79
N LEU A 19 11.45 -11.99 3.54
CA LEU A 19 12.80 -11.55 3.19
C LEU A 19 13.14 -10.20 3.83
N ALA A 20 12.20 -9.24 3.83
CA ALA A 20 12.37 -7.94 4.47
C ALA A 20 12.52 -8.08 5.98
N HIS A 21 11.73 -8.94 6.62
CA HIS A 21 11.89 -9.24 8.05
C HIS A 21 13.28 -9.81 8.36
N LEU A 22 13.69 -10.86 7.65
CA LEU A 22 14.99 -11.52 7.84
C LEU A 22 16.16 -10.55 7.59
N ALA A 23 16.07 -9.72 6.54
CA ALA A 23 17.09 -8.71 6.25
C ALA A 23 17.19 -7.65 7.36
N SER A 24 16.06 -7.23 7.93
CA SER A 24 16.02 -6.18 8.95
C SER A 24 16.46 -6.61 10.36
N ILE A 25 16.56 -7.92 10.62
CA ILE A 25 17.04 -8.47 11.90
C ILE A 25 18.48 -9.02 11.80
N HIS A 26 19.10 -8.97 10.61
CA HIS A 26 20.41 -9.56 10.39
C HIS A 26 21.50 -8.80 11.17
N PRO A 27 22.35 -9.46 11.98
CA PRO A 27 23.33 -8.79 12.84
C PRO A 27 24.46 -8.07 12.08
N ALA A 28 24.79 -8.55 10.88
CA ALA A 28 25.82 -7.98 10.00
C ALA A 28 25.25 -7.85 8.58
N PRO A 29 24.58 -6.73 8.25
CA PRO A 29 23.95 -6.56 6.94
C PRO A 29 25.02 -6.41 5.84
N GLY A 30 24.93 -7.26 4.82
CA GLY A 30 25.70 -7.20 3.59
C GLY A 30 24.93 -6.48 2.47
N VAL A 31 25.41 -6.67 1.23
CA VAL A 31 24.82 -6.03 0.04
C VAL A 31 23.40 -6.54 -0.23
N TRP A 32 23.10 -7.80 0.12
CA TRP A 32 21.80 -8.42 -0.11
C TRP A 32 20.68 -7.75 0.68
N GLU A 33 20.92 -7.47 1.96
CA GLU A 33 19.96 -6.85 2.88
C GLU A 33 19.62 -5.42 2.44
N VAL A 34 20.62 -4.67 1.96
CA VAL A 34 20.45 -3.32 1.41
C VAL A 34 19.63 -3.36 0.12
N VAL A 35 19.88 -4.34 -0.76
CA VAL A 35 19.09 -4.52 -1.99
C VAL A 35 17.64 -4.84 -1.66
N VAL A 36 17.38 -5.72 -0.69
CA VAL A 36 16.01 -6.03 -0.24
C VAL A 36 15.32 -4.80 0.34
N ALA A 37 16.01 -4.01 1.16
CA ALA A 37 15.49 -2.76 1.72
C ALA A 37 15.09 -1.76 0.63
N LEU A 38 15.95 -1.59 -0.37
CA LEU A 38 15.74 -0.60 -1.42
C LEU A 38 14.84 -1.10 -2.55
N PHE A 39 14.50 -2.38 -2.61
CA PHE A 39 13.82 -2.99 -3.75
C PHE A 39 12.50 -2.30 -4.11
N LEU A 40 11.61 -2.08 -3.13
CA LEU A 40 10.32 -1.42 -3.39
C LEU A 40 10.48 0.06 -3.77
N VAL A 41 11.41 0.76 -3.13
CA VAL A 41 11.75 2.15 -3.45
C VAL A 41 12.31 2.26 -4.87
N LEU A 42 13.20 1.34 -5.27
CA LEU A 42 13.76 1.24 -6.61
C LEU A 42 12.68 0.97 -7.66
N VAL A 43 11.80 -0.01 -7.41
CA VAL A 43 10.70 -0.33 -8.32
C VAL A 43 9.78 0.87 -8.49
N LEU A 44 9.40 1.54 -7.41
CA LEU A 44 8.56 2.73 -7.46
C LEU A 44 9.26 3.88 -8.20
N ALA A 45 10.51 4.20 -7.85
CA ALA A 45 11.29 5.27 -8.45
C ALA A 45 11.50 5.04 -9.96
N VAL A 46 11.87 3.81 -10.37
CA VAL A 46 12.01 3.43 -11.77
C VAL A 46 10.66 3.51 -12.50
N SER A 47 9.57 3.06 -11.88
CA SER A 47 8.24 3.12 -12.50
C SER A 47 7.76 4.56 -12.74
N LEU A 48 8.06 5.48 -11.82
CA LEU A 48 7.74 6.90 -11.94
C LEU A 48 8.66 7.59 -12.96
N ALA A 49 9.95 7.27 -12.95
CA ALA A 49 10.92 7.75 -13.94
C ALA A 49 10.56 7.29 -15.36
N TRP A 50 10.08 6.05 -15.53
CA TRP A 50 9.67 5.51 -16.82
C TRP A 50 8.42 6.19 -17.39
N ARG A 51 7.55 6.73 -16.52
CA ARG A 51 6.36 7.48 -16.92
C ARG A 51 6.61 8.97 -17.15
N SER A 52 7.78 9.47 -16.77
CA SER A 52 8.15 10.87 -16.93
C SER A 52 8.45 11.23 -18.39
N ALA A 53 8.31 12.51 -18.73
CA ALA A 53 8.76 13.06 -20.02
C ALA A 53 10.29 13.16 -20.09
N HIS A 54 10.99 13.21 -18.95
CA HIS A 54 12.45 13.31 -18.84
C HIS A 54 13.07 12.01 -18.33
N ARG A 55 12.66 10.88 -18.93
CA ARG A 55 13.05 9.51 -18.55
C ARG A 55 14.55 9.31 -18.30
N PRO A 56 15.48 9.68 -19.21
CA PRO A 56 16.89 9.38 -19.02
C PRO A 56 17.48 10.15 -17.84
N LEU A 57 17.07 11.40 -17.62
CA LEU A 57 17.52 12.21 -16.49
C LEU A 57 17.01 11.65 -15.15
N MET A 58 15.73 11.26 -15.08
CA MET A 58 15.17 10.67 -13.86
C MET A 58 15.77 9.30 -13.54
N LEU A 59 16.03 8.47 -14.55
CA LEU A 59 16.72 7.18 -14.36
C LEU A 59 18.18 7.38 -13.93
N ALA A 60 18.88 8.36 -14.50
CA ALA A 60 20.23 8.73 -14.08
C ALA A 60 20.28 9.23 -12.63
N LEU A 61 19.28 10.02 -12.20
CA LEU A 61 19.16 10.48 -10.82
C LEU A 61 18.82 9.33 -9.86
N CYS A 62 17.96 8.39 -10.25
CA CYS A 62 17.68 7.19 -9.45
C CYS A 62 18.94 6.33 -9.29
N LEU A 63 19.69 6.13 -10.39
CA LEU A 63 20.94 5.37 -10.37
C LEU A 63 22.00 6.08 -9.51
N ALA A 64 22.13 7.40 -9.63
CA ALA A 64 23.04 8.20 -8.82
C ALA A 64 22.67 8.13 -7.32
N GLY A 65 21.38 8.15 -6.99
CA GLY A 65 20.90 7.97 -5.61
C GLY A 65 21.26 6.60 -5.03
N VAL A 66 21.08 5.53 -5.82
CA VAL A 66 21.44 4.16 -5.44
C VAL A 66 22.96 4.01 -5.26
N VAL A 67 23.75 4.51 -6.21
CA VAL A 67 25.22 4.47 -6.13
C VAL A 67 25.74 5.27 -4.93
N SER A 68 25.12 6.41 -4.63
CA SER A 68 25.46 7.23 -3.46
C SER A 68 25.09 6.54 -2.14
N LEU A 69 23.95 5.85 -2.08
CA LEU A 69 23.55 5.06 -0.92
C LEU A 69 24.50 3.87 -0.67
N VAL A 70 24.93 3.20 -1.75
CA VAL A 70 25.86 2.05 -1.67
C VAL A 70 27.27 2.51 -1.27
N SER A 71 27.73 3.67 -1.75
CA SER A 71 29.05 4.21 -1.39
C SER A 71 29.13 4.72 0.06
N MET A 72 28.00 4.97 0.71
CA MET A 72 27.88 5.32 2.13
C MET A 72 27.77 4.09 3.06
N GLY A 73 28.14 2.89 2.58
CA GLY A 73 27.90 1.60 3.25
C GLY A 73 28.27 1.51 4.73
N GLY A 74 29.36 2.13 5.18
CA GLY A 74 29.74 2.12 6.60
C GLY A 74 28.80 2.95 7.51
N TRP A 75 28.25 4.06 6.99
CA TRP A 75 27.23 4.85 7.70
C TRP A 75 25.86 4.16 7.66
N LEU A 76 25.55 3.50 6.53
CA LEU A 76 24.31 2.77 6.33
C LEU A 76 24.19 1.58 7.27
N GLN A 77 25.28 0.85 7.55
CA GLN A 77 25.29 -0.27 8.51
C GLN A 77 24.91 0.15 9.94
N LEU A 78 25.23 1.38 10.33
CA LEU A 78 24.87 1.93 11.65
C LEU A 78 23.43 2.47 11.70
N HIS A 79 22.84 2.84 10.55
CA HIS A 79 21.54 3.53 10.48
C HIS A 79 20.48 2.77 9.69
N TYR A 80 20.73 1.54 9.24
CA TYR A 80 19.81 0.80 8.36
C TYR A 80 18.41 0.64 8.97
N GLN A 81 18.33 0.50 10.29
CA GLN A 81 17.07 0.38 11.04
C GLN A 81 16.19 1.62 10.87
N TRP A 82 16.81 2.81 10.80
CA TRP A 82 16.10 4.06 10.55
C TRP A 82 15.54 4.16 9.13
N ILE A 83 16.18 3.53 8.15
CA ILE A 83 15.71 3.52 6.76
C ILE A 83 14.41 2.72 6.66
N PHE A 84 14.42 1.47 7.17
CA PHE A 84 13.23 0.63 7.23
C PHE A 84 12.11 1.31 8.04
N PHE A 85 12.46 1.94 9.17
CA PHE A 85 11.51 2.71 9.97
C PHE A 85 10.89 3.86 9.20
N LEU A 86 11.72 4.71 8.57
CA LEU A 86 11.25 5.89 7.86
C LEU A 86 10.42 5.51 6.64
N GLU A 87 10.79 4.44 5.94
CA GLU A 87 9.98 3.90 4.84
C GLU A 87 8.60 3.47 5.35
N HIS A 88 8.54 2.64 6.39
CA HIS A 88 7.27 2.13 6.91
C HIS A 88 6.42 3.24 7.53
N ALA A 89 6.95 3.96 8.53
CA ALA A 89 6.22 5.01 9.24
C ALA A 89 5.90 6.20 8.32
N GLY A 90 6.83 6.56 7.42
CA GLY A 90 6.63 7.61 6.43
C GLY A 90 5.53 7.27 5.44
N MET A 91 5.53 6.06 4.87
CA MET A 91 4.47 5.60 3.97
C MET A 91 3.10 5.61 4.66
N GLN A 92 3.00 5.04 5.87
CA GLN A 92 1.74 5.03 6.62
C GLN A 92 1.25 6.44 6.95
N SER A 93 2.16 7.34 7.32
CA SER A 93 1.83 8.75 7.59
C SER A 93 1.35 9.47 6.33
N LEU A 94 2.03 9.29 5.19
CA LEU A 94 1.64 9.87 3.90
C LEU A 94 0.25 9.39 3.48
N LEU A 95 -0.05 8.09 3.63
CA LEU A 95 -1.36 7.53 3.34
C LEU A 95 -2.44 8.07 4.30
N CYS A 96 -2.13 8.18 5.59
CA CYS A 96 -3.02 8.79 6.58
C CYS A 96 -3.38 10.22 6.18
N ILE A 97 -2.38 11.05 5.82
CA ILE A 97 -2.58 12.42 5.38
C ILE A 97 -3.38 12.45 4.07
N ALA A 98 -3.05 11.60 3.10
CA ALA A 98 -3.72 11.56 1.81
C ALA A 98 -5.22 11.26 1.96
N PHE A 99 -5.58 10.25 2.76
CA PHE A 99 -6.99 9.93 3.06
C PHE A 99 -7.63 11.01 3.93
N GLY A 100 -6.95 11.42 5.01
CA GLY A 100 -7.42 12.41 5.98
C GLY A 100 -7.77 13.76 5.36
N ARG A 101 -6.92 14.26 4.44
CA ARG A 101 -7.18 15.54 3.74
C ARG A 101 -8.45 15.52 2.89
N THR A 102 -8.84 14.35 2.36
CA THR A 102 -10.09 14.23 1.59
C THR A 102 -11.36 14.23 2.46
N LEU A 103 -11.22 14.14 3.78
CA LEU A 103 -12.34 14.20 4.73
C LEU A 103 -12.69 15.63 5.14
N ALA A 104 -11.91 16.64 4.76
CA ALA A 104 -12.20 18.04 5.05
C ALA A 104 -13.56 18.48 4.45
N ALA A 105 -14.14 19.54 5.03
CA ALA A 105 -15.39 20.11 4.52
C ALA A 105 -15.22 20.58 3.06
N GLY A 106 -16.20 20.29 2.21
CA GLY A 106 -16.16 20.63 0.78
C GLY A 106 -15.28 19.72 -0.10
N GLN A 107 -14.56 18.75 0.48
CA GLN A 107 -13.79 17.76 -0.27
C GLN A 107 -14.57 16.46 -0.47
N THR A 108 -14.29 15.76 -1.57
CA THR A 108 -14.82 14.42 -1.84
C THR A 108 -13.88 13.36 -1.24
N PRO A 109 -14.35 12.49 -0.33
CA PRO A 109 -13.53 11.44 0.27
C PRO A 109 -12.89 10.53 -0.78
N LEU A 110 -11.65 10.09 -0.54
CA LEU A 110 -10.87 9.33 -1.52
C LEU A 110 -11.58 8.05 -1.98
N VAL A 111 -12.19 7.31 -1.06
CA VAL A 111 -12.94 6.09 -1.38
C VAL A 111 -14.20 6.43 -2.19
N SER A 112 -14.86 7.56 -1.94
CA SER A 112 -15.98 8.03 -2.75
C SER A 112 -15.52 8.36 -4.18
N ARG A 113 -14.34 8.98 -4.35
CA ARG A 113 -13.78 9.24 -5.70
C ARG A 113 -13.54 7.94 -6.46
N PHE A 114 -12.91 6.94 -5.83
CA PHE A 114 -12.71 5.63 -6.45
C PHE A 114 -14.02 4.88 -6.73
N ALA A 115 -15.00 4.95 -5.84
CA ALA A 115 -16.31 4.36 -6.09
C ALA A 115 -17.00 5.05 -7.28
N ALA A 116 -16.90 6.38 -7.39
CA ALA A 116 -17.52 7.13 -8.46
C ALA A 116 -16.90 6.86 -9.84
N THR A 117 -15.59 6.55 -9.93
CA THR A 117 -14.99 6.16 -11.21
C THR A 117 -15.48 4.80 -11.71
N VAL A 118 -15.92 3.92 -10.80
CA VAL A 118 -16.43 2.58 -11.14
C VAL A 118 -17.95 2.59 -11.35
N HIS A 119 -18.68 3.35 -10.55
CA HIS A 119 -20.16 3.31 -10.50
C HIS A 119 -20.84 4.55 -11.08
N GLY A 120 -20.09 5.59 -11.44
CA GLY A 120 -20.66 6.89 -11.79
C GLY A 120 -21.20 7.64 -10.56
N PRO A 121 -22.19 8.52 -10.72
CA PRO A 121 -22.74 9.30 -9.61
C PRO A 121 -23.24 8.42 -8.46
N LEU A 122 -22.73 8.66 -7.25
CA LEU A 122 -23.05 7.87 -6.06
C LEU A 122 -24.31 8.37 -5.36
N SER A 123 -25.14 7.44 -4.88
CA SER A 123 -26.29 7.78 -4.02
C SER A 123 -25.84 8.46 -2.73
N PRO A 124 -26.66 9.33 -2.10
CA PRO A 124 -26.31 9.98 -0.83
C PRO A 124 -25.96 8.99 0.30
N GLN A 125 -26.55 7.80 0.29
CA GLN A 125 -26.23 6.73 1.24
C GLN A 125 -24.83 6.15 0.98
N LEU A 126 -24.50 5.86 -0.27
CA LEU A 126 -23.18 5.34 -0.64
C LEU A 126 -22.06 6.38 -0.42
N GLN A 127 -22.36 7.66 -0.59
CA GLN A 127 -21.43 8.75 -0.24
C GLN A 127 -21.13 8.79 1.26
N ARG A 128 -22.16 8.70 2.13
CA ARG A 128 -21.95 8.62 3.59
C ARG A 128 -21.17 7.38 4.00
N TYR A 129 -21.49 6.23 3.42
CA TYR A 129 -20.78 4.98 3.67
C TYR A 129 -19.30 5.09 3.29
N THR A 130 -19.00 5.49 2.05
CA THR A 130 -17.62 5.62 1.55
C THR A 130 -16.82 6.69 2.30
N ARG A 131 -17.47 7.74 2.81
CA ARG A 131 -16.86 8.69 3.76
C ARG A 131 -16.45 8.00 5.07
N GLY A 132 -17.32 7.16 5.64
CA GLY A 132 -17.00 6.35 6.82
C GLY A 132 -15.84 5.38 6.58
N VAL A 133 -15.81 4.73 5.42
CA VAL A 133 -14.68 3.86 5.02
C VAL A 133 -13.40 4.66 4.87
N THR A 134 -13.46 5.88 4.31
CA THR A 134 -12.29 6.78 4.23
C THR A 134 -11.79 7.14 5.63
N TRP A 135 -12.68 7.41 6.59
CA TRP A 135 -12.32 7.60 8.01
C TRP A 135 -11.62 6.37 8.61
N ALA A 136 -12.16 5.18 8.37
CA ALA A 136 -11.59 3.94 8.86
C ALA A 136 -10.15 3.74 8.33
N TRP A 137 -9.93 3.97 7.03
CA TRP A 137 -8.59 3.91 6.44
C TRP A 137 -7.63 4.96 7.03
N THR A 138 -8.08 6.21 7.20
CA THR A 138 -7.28 7.25 7.85
C THR A 138 -6.85 6.82 9.25
N LEU A 139 -7.79 6.30 10.06
CA LEU A 139 -7.50 5.84 11.42
C LEU A 139 -6.55 4.64 11.41
N TYR A 140 -6.76 3.67 10.52
CA TYR A 140 -5.87 2.53 10.34
C TYR A 140 -4.44 2.99 10.07
N PHE A 141 -4.23 3.85 9.07
CA PHE A 141 -2.90 4.35 8.73
C PHE A 141 -2.26 5.15 9.86
N GLY A 142 -3.04 5.98 10.55
CA GLY A 142 -2.60 6.72 11.73
C GLY A 142 -2.14 5.80 12.86
N LEU A 143 -2.96 4.80 13.21
CA LEU A 143 -2.62 3.81 14.24
C LEU A 143 -1.37 3.02 13.88
N MET A 144 -1.23 2.59 12.62
CA MET A 144 -0.05 1.86 12.17
C MET A 144 1.23 2.71 12.24
N ALA A 145 1.16 3.98 11.85
CA ALA A 145 2.28 4.91 11.98
C ALA A 145 2.64 5.12 13.45
N SER A 146 1.67 5.37 14.32
CA SER A 146 1.88 5.54 15.76
C SER A 146 2.48 4.29 16.41
N LEU A 147 1.95 3.10 16.11
CA LEU A 147 2.48 1.84 16.62
C LEU A 147 3.91 1.57 16.11
N SER A 148 4.19 1.89 14.84
CA SER A 148 5.56 1.81 14.31
C SER A 148 6.52 2.69 15.11
N VAL A 149 6.16 3.95 15.37
CA VAL A 149 6.97 4.88 16.17
C VAL A 149 7.18 4.36 17.60
N LEU A 150 6.12 3.90 18.26
CA LEU A 150 6.19 3.38 19.62
C LEU A 150 7.07 2.15 19.70
N LEU A 151 6.88 1.17 18.82
CA LEU A 151 7.67 -0.06 18.80
C LEU A 151 9.14 0.23 18.47
N PHE A 152 9.41 1.14 17.53
CA PHE A 152 10.78 1.52 17.21
C PHE A 152 11.48 2.23 18.37
N SER A 153 10.73 3.02 19.15
CA SER A 153 11.28 3.82 20.26
C SER A 153 11.48 3.02 21.54
N PHE A 154 10.63 2.01 21.79
CA PHE A 154 10.55 1.35 23.11
C PHE A 154 10.70 -0.17 23.08
N ALA A 155 10.61 -0.82 21.91
CA ALA A 155 10.68 -2.27 21.80
C ALA A 155 11.97 -2.72 21.09
N PRO A 156 12.42 -3.97 21.31
CA PRO A 156 13.52 -4.53 20.53
C PRO A 156 13.20 -4.54 19.03
N MET A 157 14.23 -4.33 18.20
CA MET A 157 14.10 -4.25 16.73
C MET A 157 13.33 -5.42 16.11
N ALA A 158 13.47 -6.64 16.66
CA ALA A 158 12.76 -7.82 16.19
C ALA A 158 11.22 -7.66 16.28
N TRP A 159 10.71 -7.04 17.34
CA TRP A 159 9.29 -6.78 17.52
C TRP A 159 8.78 -5.73 16.55
N TRP A 160 9.53 -4.63 16.39
CA TRP A 160 9.22 -3.60 15.41
C TRP A 160 9.18 -4.20 13.99
N SER A 161 10.19 -4.99 13.63
CA SER A 161 10.28 -5.62 12.30
C SER A 161 9.15 -6.63 12.07
N GLY A 162 8.81 -7.45 13.06
CA GLY A 162 7.69 -8.39 12.97
C GLY A 162 6.37 -7.65 12.70
N PHE A 163 6.14 -6.54 13.40
CA PHE A 163 4.99 -5.68 13.14
C PHE A 163 5.02 -5.07 11.73
N ALA A 164 6.12 -4.42 11.35
CA ALA A 164 6.23 -3.67 10.11
C ALA A 164 6.16 -4.55 8.86
N ASN A 165 6.79 -5.74 8.90
CA ASN A 165 6.98 -6.59 7.72
C ASN A 165 6.02 -7.77 7.66
N LEU A 166 5.66 -8.37 8.81
CA LEU A 166 4.85 -9.60 8.84
C LEU A 166 3.36 -9.32 9.10
N LEU A 167 3.04 -8.36 9.96
CA LEU A 167 1.64 -8.07 10.32
C LEU A 167 0.92 -7.14 9.34
N GLY A 168 1.65 -6.44 8.46
CA GLY A 168 1.05 -5.53 7.48
C GLY A 168 -0.02 -6.21 6.60
N LEU A 169 0.30 -7.37 6.01
CA LEU A 169 -0.63 -8.11 5.16
C LEU A 169 -1.86 -8.63 5.92
N PRO A 170 -1.73 -9.33 7.06
CA PRO A 170 -2.87 -9.74 7.89
C PRO A 170 -3.78 -8.58 8.28
N LEU A 171 -3.22 -7.44 8.71
CA LEU A 171 -3.99 -6.29 9.18
C LEU A 171 -4.73 -5.60 8.04
N VAL A 172 -4.12 -5.45 6.87
CA VAL A 172 -4.80 -4.97 5.66
C VAL A 172 -5.91 -5.92 5.25
N ALA A 173 -5.68 -7.23 5.27
CA ALA A 173 -6.69 -8.22 4.95
C ALA A 173 -7.89 -8.12 5.91
N LEU A 174 -7.63 -7.98 7.22
CA LEU A 174 -8.65 -7.76 8.23
C LEU A 174 -9.46 -6.50 7.96
N MET A 175 -8.81 -5.42 7.52
CA MET A 175 -9.48 -4.17 7.15
C MET A 175 -10.45 -4.35 5.98
N PHE A 176 -10.05 -5.09 4.94
CA PHE A 176 -10.92 -5.40 3.81
C PHE A 176 -12.07 -6.34 4.19
N VAL A 177 -11.83 -7.33 5.04
CA VAL A 177 -12.89 -8.20 5.58
C VAL A 177 -13.88 -7.38 6.40
N GLY A 178 -13.38 -6.45 7.23
CA GLY A 178 -14.20 -5.51 7.99
C GLY A 178 -15.08 -4.64 7.08
N ASP A 179 -14.51 -4.00 6.05
CA ASP A 179 -15.29 -3.25 5.05
C ASP A 179 -16.35 -4.14 4.41
N TYR A 180 -16.01 -5.36 4.01
CA TYR A 180 -16.96 -6.27 3.39
C TYR A 180 -18.14 -6.62 4.30
N VAL A 181 -17.88 -6.92 5.57
CA VAL A 181 -18.93 -7.24 6.55
C VAL A 181 -19.82 -6.02 6.79
N VAL A 182 -19.23 -4.84 7.05
CA VAL A 182 -20.00 -3.61 7.28
C VAL A 182 -20.82 -3.24 6.04
N ARG A 183 -20.25 -3.39 4.84
CA ARG A 183 -20.95 -3.21 3.56
C ARG A 183 -22.18 -4.09 3.47
N ARG A 184 -22.08 -5.36 3.87
CA ARG A 184 -23.21 -6.31 3.85
C ARG A 184 -24.28 -5.99 4.87
N CYS A 185 -23.91 -5.45 6.03
CA CYS A 185 -24.85 -5.11 7.10
C CYS A 185 -25.56 -3.77 6.88
N VAL A 186 -24.87 -2.78 6.31
CA VAL A 186 -25.35 -1.39 6.27
C VAL A 186 -25.95 -1.01 4.91
N LEU A 187 -25.46 -1.59 3.81
CA LEU A 187 -25.93 -1.23 2.47
C LEU A 187 -27.04 -2.16 1.99
N PRO A 188 -28.09 -1.61 1.34
CA PRO A 188 -29.14 -2.40 0.71
C PRO A 188 -28.55 -3.40 -0.31
N PRO A 189 -29.16 -4.59 -0.49
CA PRO A 189 -28.66 -5.62 -1.41
C PRO A 189 -28.38 -5.11 -2.82
N GLN A 190 -29.20 -4.19 -3.32
CA GLN A 190 -29.07 -3.53 -4.62
C GLN A 190 -27.73 -2.79 -4.82
N ASP A 191 -27.21 -2.10 -3.79
CA ASP A 191 -25.92 -1.40 -3.83
C ASP A 191 -24.74 -2.38 -3.68
N VAL A 192 -24.96 -3.52 -3.01
CA VAL A 192 -23.97 -4.59 -2.90
C VAL A 192 -23.87 -5.40 -4.22
N THR A 193 -24.98 -5.59 -4.93
CA THR A 193 -25.03 -6.30 -6.22
C THR A 193 -24.50 -5.50 -7.40
N GLY A 194 -24.52 -4.16 -7.34
CA GLY A 194 -24.00 -3.29 -8.41
C GLY A 194 -22.52 -3.53 -8.76
N LEU A 195 -21.69 -3.91 -7.77
CA LEU A 195 -20.29 -4.32 -7.98
C LEU A 195 -20.15 -5.55 -8.87
N TRP A 196 -20.97 -6.57 -8.64
CA TRP A 196 -20.94 -7.79 -9.44
C TRP A 196 -21.56 -7.61 -10.83
N GLN A 197 -22.56 -6.73 -10.94
CA GLN A 197 -23.17 -6.37 -12.22
C GLN A 197 -22.22 -5.57 -13.11
N ALA A 198 -21.46 -4.60 -12.55
CA ALA A 198 -20.44 -3.86 -13.30
C ALA A 198 -19.32 -4.78 -13.83
N VAL A 199 -18.85 -5.73 -13.01
CA VAL A 199 -17.85 -6.73 -13.42
C VAL A 199 -18.42 -7.70 -14.48
N ARG A 200 -19.70 -8.05 -14.41
CA ARG A 200 -20.38 -8.88 -15.44
C ARG A 200 -20.59 -8.10 -16.74
N ALA A 201 -21.02 -6.84 -16.67
CA ALA A 201 -21.19 -5.97 -17.83
C ALA A 201 -19.87 -5.76 -18.59
N TYR A 202 -18.78 -5.52 -17.87
CA TYR A 202 -17.43 -5.42 -18.48
C TYR A 202 -16.98 -6.73 -19.15
N ARG A 203 -17.41 -7.89 -18.64
CA ARG A 203 -17.16 -9.19 -19.29
C ARG A 203 -18.03 -9.43 -20.53
N GLN A 204 -19.19 -8.79 -20.63
CA GLN A 204 -20.12 -8.94 -21.75
C GLN A 204 -19.81 -7.99 -22.91
N VAL A 205 -19.22 -6.82 -22.65
CA VAL A 205 -18.81 -5.83 -23.68
C VAL A 205 -17.52 -6.27 -24.42
N GLY A 206 -16.91 -7.39 -24.03
CA GLY A 206 -15.65 -7.90 -24.60
C GLY A 206 -15.73 -8.72 -25.89
N MET A 207 -16.88 -8.81 -26.58
CA MET A 207 -16.94 -9.36 -27.95
C MET A 207 -17.87 -8.51 -28.83
N PRO A 208 -17.34 -7.68 -29.74
CA PRO A 208 -18.13 -7.15 -30.84
C PRO A 208 -18.53 -8.32 -31.76
N PRO A 209 -19.79 -8.42 -32.22
CA PRO A 209 -20.15 -9.33 -33.30
C PRO A 209 -19.45 -8.86 -34.58
N LEU A 210 -18.74 -9.78 -35.23
CA LEU A 210 -18.24 -9.58 -36.59
C LEU A 210 -19.45 -9.59 -37.52
N HIS A 211 -19.78 -8.41 -38.06
CA HIS A 211 -20.54 -8.27 -39.30
C HIS A 211 -19.62 -7.66 -40.34
#